data_AF-A0AAV9AG88-F1
#
_entry.id   AF-A0AAV9AG88-F1
#
_cell.length_a   1.000
_cell.length_b   1.000
_cell.length_c   1.000
_cell.angle_alpha   90.00
_cell.angle_beta   90.00
_cell.angle_gamma   90.00
#
_symmetry.space_group_name_H-M   'P 1'
#
loop_
_entity.id
_entity.type
_entity.pdbx_description
1 polymer ?
#
loop_
_entity_poly.entity_id
_entity_poly.type
_entity_poly.pdbx_seq_one_letter_code
_entity_poly.pdbx_strand_id
1 'polypeptide(L)' 'MTEEQFLKWLNDIDTNHDGMISKKELRKALHDLGLHFTRWRAGRAMARGDLNHNHFIDGDKEFEKLIAFAKNHWGIVN' A
#
# COMPACT_ATOMS: atom_id res chain seq x y z
N MET A 1 -13.70 -0.19 1.61
CA MET A 1 -13.60 0.41 0.27
C MET A 1 -13.47 -0.72 -0.75
N THR A 2 -13.96 -0.56 -1.97
CA THR A 2 -13.81 -1.56 -3.03
C THR A 2 -12.35 -1.63 -3.51
N GLU A 3 -11.97 -2.67 -4.27
CA GLU A 3 -10.64 -2.74 -4.90
C GLU A 3 -10.35 -1.52 -5.79
N GLU A 4 -11.34 -1.08 -6.57
CA GLU A 4 -11.22 0.10 -7.42
C GLU A 4 -10.98 1.39 -6.60
N GLN A 5 -11.70 1.55 -5.49
CA GLN A 5 -11.47 2.66 -4.57
C GLN A 5 -10.08 2.59 -3.93
N PHE A 6 -9.59 1.39 -3.64
CA PHE A 6 -8.25 1.20 -3.09
C PHE A 6 -7.16 1.52 -4.12
N LEU A 7 -7.33 1.10 -5.38
CA LEU A 7 -6.43 1.48 -6.48
C LEU A 7 -6.38 2.99 -6.67
N LYS A 8 -7.54 3.65 -6.66
CA LYS A 8 -7.60 5.11 -6.71
C LYS A 8 -6.89 5.75 -5.53
N TRP A 9 -7.12 5.22 -4.32
CA TRP A 9 -6.44 5.68 -3.11
C TRP A 9 -4.93 5.49 -3.18
N LEU A 10 -4.43 4.42 -3.81
CA LEU A 10 -2.98 4.24 -4.03
C LEU A 10 -2.40 5.35 -4.90
N ASN A 11 -3.10 5.75 -5.97
CA ASN A 11 -2.68 6.88 -6.80
C ASN A 11 -2.68 8.21 -6.01
N ASP A 12 -3.62 8.39 -5.08
CA ASP A 12 -3.71 9.62 -4.27
C ASP A 12 -2.57 9.73 -3.24
N ILE A 13 -1.95 8.61 -2.84
CA ILE A 13 -0.89 8.60 -1.82
C ILE A 13 0.51 8.62 -2.41
N ASP A 14 0.64 8.38 -3.72
CA ASP A 14 1.83 8.67 -4.51
C ASP A 14 2.00 10.19 -4.60
N THR A 15 2.69 10.75 -3.61
CA THR A 15 2.79 12.21 -3.44
C THR A 15 3.88 12.85 -4.29
N ASN A 16 4.87 12.06 -4.70
CA ASN A 16 5.95 12.51 -5.57
C ASN A 16 5.63 12.24 -7.06
N HIS A 17 4.54 11.52 -7.35
CA HIS A 17 4.05 11.18 -8.68
C HIS A 17 5.07 10.39 -9.50
N ASP A 18 5.84 9.52 -8.85
CA ASP A 18 6.80 8.64 -9.52
C ASP A 18 6.18 7.33 -10.01
N GLY A 19 4.89 7.10 -9.73
CA GLY A 19 4.14 5.91 -10.08
C GLY A 19 4.46 4.71 -9.19
N MET A 20 5.21 4.92 -8.11
CA MET A 20 5.69 3.90 -7.19
C MET A 20 5.27 4.26 -5.76
N ILE A 21 4.91 3.26 -4.95
CA ILE A 21 4.54 3.52 -3.56
C ILE A 21 5.72 3.22 -2.64
N SER A 22 6.33 4.28 -2.10
CA SER A 22 7.36 4.10 -1.09
C SER A 22 6.76 3.65 0.26
N LYS A 23 7.59 3.00 1.08
CA LYS A 23 7.23 2.68 2.47
C LYS A 23 6.79 3.92 3.27
N LYS A 24 7.34 5.09 2.96
CA LYS A 24 7.05 6.35 3.67
C LYS A 24 5.65 6.84 3.31
N GLU A 25 5.30 6.84 2.03
CA GLU A 25 3.97 7.20 1.53
C GLU A 25 2.92 6.23 2.07
N LEU A 26 3.15 4.93 1.96
CA LEU A 26 2.24 3.92 2.50
C LEU A 26 2.03 4.09 4.00
N ARG A 27 3.09 4.34 4.78
CA ARG A 27 2.98 4.56 6.23
C ARG A 27 2.15 5.81 6.55
N LYS A 28 2.36 6.91 5.83
CA LYS A 28 1.61 8.15 6.01
C LYS A 28 0.15 7.94 5.66
N ALA A 29 -0.13 7.31 4.53
CA ALA A 29 -1.47 7.01 4.07
C ALA A 29 -2.25 6.11 5.06
N LEU A 30 -1.62 5.06 5.60
CA LEU A 30 -2.26 4.22 6.62
C LEU A 30 -2.55 5.00 7.90
N HIS A 31 -1.71 5.98 8.25
CA HIS A 31 -1.95 6.85 9.40
C HIS A 31 -3.14 7.77 9.16
N ASP A 32 -3.24 8.34 7.96
CA ASP A 32 -4.32 9.24 7.58
C ASP A 32 -5.67 8.50 7.45
N LEU A 33 -5.65 7.19 7.18
CA LEU A 33 -6.80 6.28 7.31
C LEU A 33 -7.17 5.93 8.77
N GLY A 34 -6.45 6.46 9.76
CA GLY A 34 -6.71 6.21 11.19
C GLY A 34 -6.20 4.86 11.69
N LEU A 35 -5.38 4.13 10.93
CA LEU A 35 -4.84 2.85 11.38
C LEU A 35 -3.73 3.05 12.40
N HIS A 36 -3.68 2.16 13.40
CA HIS A 36 -2.59 2.11 14.36
C HIS A 36 -1.43 1.22 13.89
N PHE A 37 -0.26 1.43 14.47
CA PHE A 37 0.97 0.67 14.18
C PHE A 37 1.39 0.75 12.70
N THR A 38 1.22 1.92 12.08
CA THR A 38 1.41 2.12 10.64
C THR A 38 2.82 1.81 10.15
N ARG A 39 3.85 2.09 10.96
CA ARG A 39 5.24 1.70 10.66
C ARG A 39 5.38 0.18 10.48
N TRP A 40 4.75 -0.60 11.37
CA TRP A 40 4.77 -2.07 11.32
C TRP A 40 3.90 -2.60 10.18
N ARG A 41 2.70 -2.05 9.99
CA ARG A 41 1.79 -2.42 8.89
C ARG A 41 2.41 -2.17 7.51
N ALA A 42 2.96 -0.97 7.29
CA ALA A 42 3.66 -0.63 6.05
C ALA A 42 4.88 -1.56 5.86
N GLY A 43 5.68 -1.80 6.91
CA GLY A 43 6.79 -2.75 6.84
C GLY A 43 6.37 -4.16 6.41
N ARG A 44 5.27 -4.68 6.93
CA ARG A 44 4.74 -6.00 6.56
C ARG A 44 4.17 -6.06 5.14
N ALA A 45 3.60 -4.97 4.66
CA ALA A 45 3.12 -4.84 3.29
C ALA A 45 4.30 -4.82 2.31
N MET A 46 5.32 -3.97 2.55
CA MET A 46 6.54 -3.93 1.73
C MET A 46 7.19 -5.32 1.66
N ALA A 47 7.40 -5.98 2.81
CA ALA A 47 8.03 -7.29 2.86
C ALA A 47 7.27 -8.41 2.09
N ARG A 48 6.03 -8.17 1.67
CA ARG A 48 5.22 -9.13 0.89
C ARG A 48 4.92 -8.65 -0.53
N GLY A 49 4.89 -7.35 -0.74
CA GLY A 49 4.48 -6.71 -1.99
C GLY A 49 5.66 -6.35 -2.88
N ASP A 50 6.81 -5.97 -2.31
CA ASP A 50 8.05 -5.64 -3.03
C ASP A 50 8.71 -6.94 -3.50
N LEU A 51 8.31 -7.41 -4.67
CA LEU A 51 8.73 -8.68 -5.27
C LEU A 51 10.06 -8.52 -6.01
N ASN A 52 10.33 -7.34 -6.56
CA ASN A 52 11.54 -7.03 -7.28
C ASN A 52 12.69 -6.54 -6.36
N HIS A 53 12.40 -6.29 -5.08
CA HIS A 53 13.32 -5.83 -4.04
C HIS A 53 13.92 -4.44 -4.30
N ASN A 54 13.17 -3.55 -4.93
CA ASN A 54 13.59 -2.18 -5.19
C ASN A 54 13.22 -1.18 -4.08
N HIS A 55 12.56 -1.65 -3.01
CA HIS A 55 12.04 -0.87 -1.87
C HIS A 55 10.79 -0.02 -2.16
N PHE A 56 10.13 -0.27 -3.28
CA PHE A 56 8.85 0.31 -3.67
C PHE A 56 7.80 -0.78 -3.89
N ILE A 57 6.55 -0.37 -4.01
CA ILE A 57 5.50 -1.20 -4.62
C ILE A 57 5.24 -0.60 -5.99
N ASP A 58 5.50 -1.37 -7.04
CA ASP A 58 5.30 -0.94 -8.41
C ASP A 58 4.79 -2.03 -9.35
N GLY A 59 4.19 -1.59 -10.46
CA GLY A 59 3.65 -2.47 -11.46
C GLY A 59 2.48 -3.34 -10.97
N ASP A 60 1.80 -3.97 -11.93
CA ASP A 60 0.51 -4.62 -11.67
C ASP A 60 0.60 -5.73 -10.61
N LYS A 61 1.67 -6.54 -10.65
CA LYS A 61 1.83 -7.69 -9.74
C LYS A 61 2.03 -7.28 -8.28
N GLU A 62 2.81 -6.24 -8.01
CA GLU A 62 3.05 -5.80 -6.63
C GLU A 62 1.84 -5.05 -6.07
N PHE A 63 1.13 -4.30 -6.92
CA PHE A 63 -0.16 -3.71 -6.56
C PHE A 63 -1.22 -4.76 -6.23
N GLU A 64 -1.36 -5.81 -7.05
CA GLU A 64 -2.24 -6.95 -6.75
C GLU A 64 -1.89 -7.59 -5.39
N LYS A 65 -0.60 -7.78 -5.10
CA LYS A 65 -0.14 -8.31 -3.80
C LYS A 65 -0.48 -7.37 -2.65
N LEU A 66 -0.35 -6.06 -2.84
CA LEU A 66 -0.71 -5.06 -1.84
C LEU A 66 -2.21 -5.06 -1.56
N ILE A 67 -3.06 -5.13 -2.60
CA ILE A 67 -4.52 -5.22 -2.47
C ILE A 67 -4.91 -6.48 -1.70
N ALA A 68 -4.39 -7.64 -2.12
CA ALA A 68 -4.65 -8.90 -1.44
C ALA A 68 -4.16 -8.88 0.02
N PHE A 69 -3.02 -8.24 0.30
CA PHE A 69 -2.53 -8.07 1.66
C PHE A 69 -3.46 -7.19 2.49
N ALA A 70 -3.90 -6.05 1.95
CA ALA A 70 -4.80 -5.10 2.59
C ALA A 70 -6.16 -5.73 2.92
N LYS A 71 -6.74 -6.49 1.99
CA LYS A 71 -7.96 -7.29 2.21
C LYS A 71 -7.85 -8.21 3.41
N ASN A 72 -6.76 -8.97 3.48
CA ASN A 72 -6.57 -9.99 4.50
C ASN A 72 -6.11 -9.46 5.87
N HIS A 73 -5.48 -8.29 5.93
CA HIS A 73 -4.79 -7.83 7.15
C HIS A 73 -5.25 -6.48 7.69
N TRP A 74 -5.87 -5.64 6.86
CA TRP A 74 -6.24 -4.28 7.26
C TRP A 74 -7.74 -4.10 7.44
N GLY A 75 -8.58 -4.95 6.83
CA GLY A 75 -10.04 -4.86 6.95
C GLY A 75 -10.62 -3.58 6.34
N ILE A 76 -9.85 -2.92 5.47
CA ILE A 76 -10.26 -1.67 4.80
C ILE A 76 -10.73 -1.91 3.37
N VAL A 77 -10.37 -3.05 2.76
CA VAL A 77 -10.73 -3.41 1.38
C VAL A 77 -11.73 -4.56 1.42
N ASN A 78 -12.86 -4.39 0.75
CA ASN A 78 -13.96 -5.36 0.65
C ASN A 78 -14.07 -5.86 -0.80
#